data_AF-A0A2M9R3R4-F1
#
_entry.id   AF-A0A2M9R3R4-F1
#
_cell.length_a   1.000
_cell.length_b   1.000
_cell.length_c   1.000
_cell.angle_alpha   90.00
_cell.angle_beta   90.00
_cell.angle_gamma   90.00
#
_symmetry.space_group_name_H-M   'P 1'
#
loop_
_entity.id
_entity.type
_entity.pdbx_description
1 polymer ?
#
loop_
_entity_poly.entity_id
_entity_poly.type
_entity_poly.pdbx_seq_one_letter_code
_entity_poly.pdbx_strand_id
1 'polypeptide(L)'
;MKISKLFFLLALIPAVSFAQEHWCGTDEVHEKMLLEDENYARLIEHQNKEWAEFAKNNQRAITSTTASEDEIYEIPVVFHIIHTGQPVGDPENPSEQVIVDFVEELNQQFSATWPAFPGETEGGVSVPIQFKLAQRDPDCQPTNGINRVDGSDLPEYLEFGVRHSGSQGTQDVIMKNISRWPNTEYVNVWVVTGISGTAPNGGGVAGYATYPGTSSATDGIVLRFDQISGAFTHEAGHFLGLRHTFQGGTATECPQNNDCTIDGDMVCDTDPHLLLPGCYTDTNSCTGNSSIPVVYNIMNYSSCKNRFTDGQRERMLYMLLNERSNLLFSHGAVPAEDEIEQIDSPIPAVCTPLGIVHESNNYNIGIINVKLEDLSFSSGGYTDEGAYYIDNTVANCLSTVQHANLTTNEVYEISIKTSYNKENVRAWIDYNNDGFFDSNELIMSSNGTESYETHTATFLVPETASTVTIDTPLRMRIASDFYSSNIPEPCGMLTYGQVEDFTVFVTGTLSTEDIEQSTLKVYPNPTSDILNLSEKVNNIEIYATDGRKVMSFESAEQINVSSLPAGTYMIKAINSANKKAQGTFIKK
;
A
#
# COMPACT_ATOMS: atom_id res chain seq x y z
N MET A 1 -77.32 -48.04 14.69
CA MET A 1 -76.28 -48.38 15.69
C MET A 1 -75.09 -48.97 14.94
N LYS A 2 -73.87 -48.53 15.33
CA LYS A 2 -72.53 -48.82 14.77
C LYS A 2 -72.05 -47.91 13.62
N ILE A 3 -71.48 -46.78 14.05
CA ILE A 3 -70.54 -45.93 13.30
C ILE A 3 -69.18 -46.62 13.32
N SER A 4 -68.59 -46.86 12.15
CA SER A 4 -67.21 -47.34 12.00
C SER A 4 -66.25 -46.17 12.14
N LYS A 5 -65.36 -46.20 13.13
CA LYS A 5 -64.29 -45.21 13.32
C LYS A 5 -63.10 -45.60 12.44
N LEU A 6 -62.81 -44.78 11.43
CA LEU A 6 -61.57 -44.84 10.67
C LEU A 6 -60.51 -44.05 11.45
N PHE A 7 -59.50 -44.73 12.00
CA PHE A 7 -58.34 -44.08 12.62
C PHE A 7 -57.34 -43.71 11.51
N PHE A 8 -57.17 -42.41 11.26
CA PHE A 8 -56.10 -41.88 10.42
C PHE A 8 -54.84 -41.80 11.29
N LEU A 9 -53.83 -42.61 10.96
CA LEU A 9 -52.51 -42.54 11.59
C LEU A 9 -51.76 -41.37 10.94
N LEU A 10 -51.69 -40.23 11.64
CA LEU A 10 -50.89 -39.08 11.21
C LEU A 10 -49.41 -39.41 11.49
N ALA A 11 -48.66 -39.77 10.44
CA ALA A 11 -47.21 -39.89 10.54
C ALA A 11 -46.61 -38.48 10.62
N LEU A 12 -46.21 -38.06 11.82
CA LEU A 12 -45.30 -36.91 11.99
C LEU A 12 -43.94 -37.31 11.42
N ILE A 13 -43.67 -36.88 10.19
CA ILE A 13 -42.32 -36.82 9.66
C ILE A 13 -41.69 -35.56 10.29
N PRO A 14 -40.63 -35.67 11.11
CA PRO A 14 -39.90 -34.49 11.50
C PRO A 14 -39.23 -33.95 10.24
N ALA A 15 -39.74 -32.82 9.75
CA ALA A 15 -38.98 -32.00 8.81
C ALA A 15 -37.77 -31.47 9.60
N VAL A 16 -36.67 -32.21 9.53
CA VAL A 16 -35.35 -31.68 9.86
C VAL A 16 -35.09 -30.65 8.75
N SER A 17 -35.47 -29.40 9.01
CA SER A 17 -34.91 -28.28 8.26
C SER A 17 -33.44 -28.25 8.65
N PHE A 18 -32.57 -28.75 7.76
CA PHE A 18 -31.20 -28.31 7.75
C PHE A 18 -31.26 -26.82 7.43
N ALA A 19 -31.17 -25.96 8.43
CA ALA A 19 -30.80 -24.58 8.20
C ALA A 19 -29.39 -24.63 7.62
N GLN A 20 -29.22 -24.23 6.37
CA GLN A 20 -27.89 -23.93 5.84
C GLN A 20 -27.41 -22.68 6.59
N GLU A 21 -26.51 -22.87 7.53
CA GLU A 21 -25.89 -21.81 8.31
C GLU A 21 -24.79 -21.18 7.42
N HIS A 22 -25.18 -20.37 6.44
CA HIS A 22 -24.23 -19.56 5.66
C HIS A 22 -23.84 -18.35 6.51
N TRP A 23 -22.83 -18.48 7.37
CA TRP A 23 -22.38 -17.43 8.29
C TRP A 23 -21.77 -16.23 7.56
N CYS A 24 -20.98 -16.45 6.51
CA CYS A 24 -20.37 -15.41 5.68
C CYS A 24 -20.80 -15.59 4.23
N GLY A 25 -20.97 -14.46 3.52
CA GLY A 25 -21.41 -14.40 2.12
C GLY A 25 -20.29 -14.05 1.12
N THR A 26 -19.03 -14.03 1.57
CA THR A 26 -17.87 -13.62 0.77
C THR A 26 -17.63 -14.53 -0.42
N ASP A 27 -17.75 -15.85 -0.25
CA ASP A 27 -17.53 -16.80 -1.35
C ASP A 27 -18.56 -16.61 -2.46
N GLU A 28 -19.83 -16.43 -2.13
CA GLU A 28 -20.89 -16.20 -3.11
C GLU A 28 -20.71 -14.87 -3.85
N VAL A 29 -20.29 -13.82 -3.14
CA VAL A 29 -19.97 -12.51 -3.73
C VAL A 29 -18.75 -12.61 -4.64
N HIS A 30 -17.69 -13.29 -4.19
CA HIS A 30 -16.46 -13.50 -4.95
C HIS A 30 -16.71 -14.33 -6.22
N GLU A 31 -17.37 -15.48 -6.10
CA GLU A 31 -17.70 -16.35 -7.23
C GLU A 31 -18.56 -15.63 -8.26
N LYS A 32 -19.55 -14.85 -7.81
CA LYS A 32 -20.35 -14.01 -8.69
C LYS A 32 -19.48 -13.00 -9.46
N MET A 33 -18.56 -12.32 -8.78
CA MET A 33 -17.65 -11.37 -9.43
C MET A 33 -16.71 -12.07 -10.42
N LEU A 34 -16.17 -13.25 -10.09
CA LEU A 34 -15.37 -14.04 -11.03
C LEU A 34 -16.14 -14.44 -12.30
N LEU A 35 -17.47 -14.61 -12.20
CA LEU A 35 -18.32 -14.99 -13.32
C LEU A 35 -18.81 -13.79 -14.14
N GLU A 36 -19.10 -12.67 -13.50
CA GLU A 36 -19.69 -11.48 -14.12
C GLU A 36 -18.66 -10.47 -14.61
N ASP A 37 -17.45 -10.45 -14.02
CA ASP A 37 -16.37 -9.52 -14.33
C ASP A 37 -15.08 -10.28 -14.72
N GLU A 38 -14.80 -10.30 -16.02
CA GLU A 38 -13.61 -10.97 -16.57
C GLU A 38 -12.30 -10.27 -16.18
N ASN A 39 -12.31 -8.95 -15.95
CA ASN A 39 -11.12 -8.22 -15.52
C ASN A 39 -10.77 -8.60 -14.08
N TYR A 40 -11.78 -8.65 -13.21
CA TYR A 40 -11.62 -9.13 -11.84
C TYR A 40 -11.14 -10.58 -11.79
N ALA A 41 -11.71 -11.47 -12.60
CA ALA A 41 -11.30 -12.88 -12.64
C ALA A 41 -9.82 -13.05 -13.00
N ARG A 42 -9.35 -12.30 -14.00
CA ARG A 42 -7.94 -12.31 -14.43
C ARG A 42 -7.02 -11.70 -13.37
N LEU A 43 -7.47 -10.64 -12.70
CA LEU A 43 -6.69 -9.98 -11.64
C LEU A 43 -6.47 -10.93 -10.48
N ILE A 44 -7.54 -11.58 -10.01
CA ILE A 44 -7.46 -12.56 -8.91
C ILE A 44 -6.58 -13.76 -9.30
N GLU A 45 -6.68 -14.27 -10.52
CA GLU A 45 -5.80 -15.35 -10.98
C GLU A 45 -4.32 -14.92 -10.94
N HIS A 46 -4.03 -13.70 -11.37
CA HIS A 46 -2.67 -13.16 -11.41
C HIS A 46 -2.11 -12.89 -10.01
N GLN A 47 -2.84 -12.17 -9.14
CA GLN A 47 -2.45 -11.94 -7.74
C GLN A 47 -2.17 -13.26 -7.01
N ASN A 48 -2.99 -14.29 -7.25
CA ASN A 48 -2.79 -15.60 -6.64
C ASN A 48 -1.50 -16.29 -7.12
N LYS A 49 -1.08 -16.08 -8.37
CA LYS A 49 0.21 -16.58 -8.89
C LYS A 49 1.38 -15.87 -8.24
N GLU A 50 1.32 -14.55 -8.14
CA GLU A 50 2.40 -13.76 -7.50
C GLU A 50 2.53 -14.09 -6.02
N TRP A 51 1.40 -14.24 -5.30
CA TRP A 51 1.42 -14.76 -3.94
C TRP A 51 2.08 -16.13 -3.87
N ALA A 52 1.74 -17.05 -4.77
CA ALA A 52 2.29 -18.39 -4.75
C ALA A 52 3.81 -18.41 -5.00
N GLU A 53 4.29 -17.57 -5.91
CA GLU A 53 5.71 -17.37 -6.17
C GLU A 53 6.41 -16.77 -4.94
N PHE A 54 5.83 -15.73 -4.34
CA PHE A 54 6.30 -15.13 -3.10
C PHE A 54 6.37 -16.17 -1.98
N ALA A 55 5.29 -16.89 -1.69
CA ALA A 55 5.21 -17.87 -0.62
C ALA A 55 6.22 -19.02 -0.81
N LYS A 56 6.45 -19.47 -2.05
CA LYS A 56 7.50 -20.48 -2.35
C LYS A 56 8.91 -19.97 -2.09
N ASN A 57 9.18 -18.72 -2.49
CA ASN A 57 10.50 -18.12 -2.36
C ASN A 57 10.78 -17.67 -0.91
N ASN A 58 9.75 -17.24 -0.18
CA ASN A 58 9.83 -16.73 1.19
C ASN A 58 9.78 -17.76 2.30
N GLN A 59 9.67 -19.06 2.01
CA GLN A 59 10.08 -20.09 2.98
C GLN A 59 11.56 -19.96 3.42
N ARG A 60 12.34 -19.00 2.86
CA ARG A 60 13.70 -18.64 3.25
C ARG A 60 14.06 -17.14 3.35
N ALA A 61 13.17 -16.18 3.09
CA ALA A 61 13.62 -14.79 2.88
C ALA A 61 12.60 -13.67 3.20
N ILE A 62 12.07 -13.57 4.43
CA ILE A 62 11.70 -12.25 4.97
C ILE A 62 13.01 -11.52 5.32
N THR A 63 13.69 -11.04 4.30
CA THR A 63 14.84 -10.13 4.40
C THR A 63 14.72 -9.17 3.23
N SER A 64 14.48 -7.89 3.55
CA SER A 64 14.42 -6.72 2.64
C SER A 64 13.02 -6.23 2.23
N THR A 65 12.20 -5.91 3.21
CA THR A 65 11.73 -4.52 3.46
C THR A 65 11.55 -4.40 4.98
N THR A 66 11.93 -3.25 5.51
CA THR A 66 12.18 -2.97 6.92
C THR A 66 10.92 -2.85 7.77
N ALA A 67 10.19 -3.94 7.99
CA ALA A 67 9.30 -4.00 9.14
C ALA A 67 10.13 -4.41 10.37
N SER A 68 10.42 -3.46 11.26
CA SER A 68 10.87 -3.84 12.60
C SER A 68 9.76 -4.67 13.25
N GLU A 69 10.09 -5.59 14.16
CA GLU A 69 9.10 -6.34 14.96
C GLU A 69 8.09 -5.44 15.72
N ASP A 70 8.29 -4.11 15.69
CA ASP A 70 7.48 -3.06 16.31
C ASP A 70 6.64 -2.21 15.32
N GLU A 71 6.72 -2.44 14.00
CA GLU A 71 5.97 -1.64 13.03
C GLU A 71 4.49 -2.06 13.01
N ILE A 72 3.58 -1.12 13.32
CA ILE A 72 2.12 -1.31 13.25
C ILE A 72 1.58 -0.52 12.06
N TYR A 73 0.90 -1.19 11.13
CA TYR A 73 0.24 -0.56 10.00
C TYR A 73 -1.12 -0.02 10.41
N GLU A 74 -1.23 1.30 10.58
CA GLU A 74 -2.48 1.96 10.91
C GLU A 74 -3.28 2.26 9.63
N ILE A 75 -4.53 1.81 9.57
CA ILE A 75 -5.42 2.03 8.43
C ILE A 75 -6.73 2.70 8.87
N PRO A 76 -7.19 3.76 8.18
CA PRO A 76 -8.44 4.42 8.53
C PRO A 76 -9.67 3.59 8.17
N VAL A 77 -10.64 3.53 9.07
CA VAL A 77 -11.94 2.86 8.87
C VAL A 77 -13.09 3.84 9.03
N VAL A 78 -14.08 3.74 8.14
CA VAL A 78 -15.33 4.50 8.20
C VAL A 78 -16.51 3.54 8.23
N PHE A 79 -17.46 3.79 9.13
CA PHE A 79 -18.70 3.04 9.24
C PHE A 79 -19.83 3.80 8.55
N HIS A 80 -20.55 3.11 7.67
CA HIS A 80 -21.80 3.56 7.07
C HIS A 80 -22.95 2.77 7.67
N ILE A 81 -23.61 3.35 8.67
CA ILE A 81 -24.77 2.76 9.35
C ILE A 81 -26.01 3.03 8.50
N ILE A 82 -26.46 2.00 7.77
CA ILE A 82 -27.63 2.10 6.90
C ILE A 82 -28.87 1.71 7.71
N HIS A 83 -29.47 2.67 8.40
CA HIS A 83 -30.67 2.47 9.21
C HIS A 83 -31.94 2.72 8.39
N THR A 84 -33.11 2.49 8.98
CA THR A 84 -34.42 2.68 8.33
C THR A 84 -35.36 3.60 9.13
N GLY A 85 -34.76 4.48 9.95
CA GLY A 85 -35.45 5.52 10.73
C GLY A 85 -35.37 5.32 12.25
N GLN A 86 -34.68 4.28 12.72
CA GLN A 86 -34.43 4.04 14.14
C GLN A 86 -33.56 5.17 14.72
N PRO A 87 -33.83 5.67 15.94
CA PRO A 87 -32.95 6.64 16.60
C PRO A 87 -31.59 6.05 16.98
N VAL A 88 -30.60 6.92 17.18
CA VAL A 88 -29.25 6.49 17.59
C VAL A 88 -29.31 5.81 18.96
N GLY A 89 -28.71 4.63 19.06
CA GLY A 89 -28.72 3.77 20.24
C GLY A 89 -29.57 2.51 20.07
N ASP A 90 -30.43 2.45 19.05
CA ASP A 90 -31.07 1.20 18.65
C ASP A 90 -30.05 0.23 18.03
N PRO A 91 -30.29 -1.10 18.09
CA PRO A 91 -29.41 -2.07 17.46
C PRO A 91 -29.17 -1.82 15.96
N GLU A 92 -30.20 -1.44 15.19
CA GLU A 92 -30.05 -1.10 13.77
C GLU A 92 -29.37 0.27 13.53
N ASN A 93 -29.25 1.11 14.56
CA ASN A 93 -28.60 2.42 14.51
C ASN A 93 -27.71 2.61 15.76
N PRO A 94 -26.67 1.78 15.94
CA PRO A 94 -25.95 1.62 17.19
C PRO A 94 -25.27 2.93 17.63
N SER A 95 -25.11 3.15 18.94
CA SER A 95 -24.40 4.34 19.43
C SER A 95 -22.94 4.38 18.96
N GLU A 96 -22.31 5.55 19.00
CA GLU A 96 -20.89 5.71 18.67
C GLU A 96 -20.01 4.81 19.53
N GLN A 97 -20.27 4.73 20.84
CA GLN A 97 -19.49 3.87 21.75
C GLN A 97 -19.54 2.40 21.32
N VAL A 98 -20.68 1.90 20.85
CA VAL A 98 -20.79 0.50 20.38
C VAL A 98 -19.89 0.26 19.17
N ILE A 99 -19.78 1.23 18.25
CA ILE A 99 -18.87 1.12 17.10
C ILE A 99 -17.41 1.18 17.55
N VAL A 100 -17.07 2.07 18.48
CA VAL A 100 -15.72 2.15 19.08
C VAL A 100 -15.34 0.81 19.73
N ASP A 101 -16.25 0.21 20.50
CA ASP A 101 -16.03 -1.07 21.17
C ASP A 101 -15.76 -2.20 20.15
N PHE A 102 -16.47 -2.21 19.00
CA PHE A 102 -16.21 -3.19 17.94
C PHE A 102 -14.85 -3.00 17.25
N VAL A 103 -14.40 -1.75 17.06
CA VAL A 103 -13.07 -1.47 16.52
C VAL A 103 -11.97 -1.86 17.52
N GLU A 104 -12.21 -1.64 18.83
CA GLU A 104 -11.29 -2.09 19.88
C GLU A 104 -11.21 -3.63 19.92
N GLU A 105 -12.35 -4.32 19.87
CA GLU A 105 -12.42 -5.78 19.79
C GLU A 105 -11.66 -6.30 18.55
N LEU A 106 -11.89 -5.72 17.37
CA LEU A 106 -11.18 -6.06 16.14
C LEU A 106 -9.66 -5.95 16.31
N ASN A 107 -9.19 -4.81 16.81
CA ASN A 107 -7.76 -4.55 17.02
C ASN A 107 -7.14 -5.51 18.05
N GLN A 108 -7.88 -5.84 19.12
CA GLN A 108 -7.43 -6.79 20.14
C GLN A 108 -7.36 -8.22 19.59
N GLN A 109 -8.27 -8.60 18.69
CA GLN A 109 -8.22 -9.91 18.02
C GLN A 109 -7.08 -9.99 16.98
N PHE A 110 -6.86 -8.94 16.19
CA PHE A 110 -5.73 -8.86 15.25
C PHE A 110 -4.38 -8.91 15.97
N SER A 111 -4.23 -8.20 17.09
CA SER A 111 -2.99 -8.18 17.87
C SER A 111 -2.81 -9.37 18.83
N ALA A 112 -3.73 -10.35 18.81
CA ALA A 112 -3.75 -11.48 19.76
C ALA A 112 -3.70 -11.05 21.24
N THR A 113 -4.35 -9.93 21.57
CA THR A 113 -4.46 -9.39 22.95
C THR A 113 -5.86 -9.46 23.53
N TRP A 114 -6.86 -9.92 22.76
CA TRP A 114 -8.23 -10.09 23.23
C TRP A 114 -8.27 -11.05 24.44
N PRO A 115 -8.76 -10.64 25.62
CA PRO A 115 -8.58 -11.42 26.86
C PRO A 115 -9.17 -12.83 26.87
N ALA A 116 -10.16 -13.11 26.01
CA ALA A 116 -10.77 -14.44 25.90
C ALA A 116 -10.03 -15.38 24.92
N PHE A 117 -9.09 -14.84 24.15
CA PHE A 117 -8.33 -15.55 23.11
C PHE A 117 -6.90 -15.83 23.59
N PRO A 118 -6.23 -16.85 23.02
CA PRO A 118 -4.83 -17.13 23.34
C PRO A 118 -3.93 -15.94 22.99
N GLY A 119 -3.03 -15.57 23.91
CA GLY A 119 -1.93 -14.67 23.59
C GLY A 119 -0.84 -15.36 22.75
N GLU A 120 0.19 -14.61 22.35
CA GLU A 120 1.29 -15.16 21.52
C GLU A 120 2.00 -16.36 22.15
N THR A 121 2.19 -16.35 23.47
CA THR A 121 2.79 -17.48 24.20
C THR A 121 1.89 -18.72 24.27
N GLU A 122 0.62 -18.58 23.89
CA GLU A 122 -0.42 -19.63 23.91
C GLU A 122 -0.88 -20.02 22.49
N GLY A 123 -0.12 -19.57 21.48
CA GLY A 123 -0.35 -19.86 20.07
C GLY A 123 -1.39 -18.95 19.40
N GLY A 124 -1.64 -17.76 19.95
CA GLY A 124 -2.18 -16.64 19.18
C GLY A 124 -1.09 -16.06 18.26
N VAL A 125 -1.50 -15.36 17.21
CA VAL A 125 -0.58 -14.72 16.26
C VAL A 125 -0.99 -13.25 16.14
N SER A 126 -0.07 -12.34 16.48
CA SER A 126 -0.27 -10.91 16.29
C SER A 126 -0.08 -10.55 14.82
N VAL A 127 -1.09 -9.92 14.25
CA VAL A 127 -1.11 -9.31 12.92
C VAL A 127 -0.97 -7.80 13.14
N PRO A 128 0.13 -7.17 12.67
CA PRO A 128 0.44 -5.79 13.01
C PRO A 128 -0.34 -4.79 12.13
N ILE A 129 -1.66 -4.92 12.10
CA ILE A 129 -2.58 -4.02 11.41
C ILE A 129 -3.54 -3.46 12.46
N GLN A 130 -3.63 -2.14 12.54
CA GLN A 130 -4.53 -1.44 13.45
C GLN A 130 -5.54 -0.62 12.66
N PHE A 131 -6.82 -0.87 12.90
CA PHE A 131 -7.93 -0.11 12.33
C PHE A 131 -8.23 1.10 13.24
N LYS A 132 -8.25 2.29 12.65
CA LYS A 132 -8.57 3.53 13.37
C LYS A 132 -9.76 4.23 12.76
N LEU A 133 -10.78 4.56 13.57
CA LEU A 133 -11.90 5.35 13.08
C LEU A 133 -11.40 6.63 12.45
N ALA A 134 -11.94 6.95 11.27
CA ALA A 134 -11.62 8.18 10.58
C ALA A 134 -11.95 9.39 11.45
N GLN A 135 -11.05 10.38 11.43
CA GLN A 135 -11.18 11.66 12.13
C GLN A 135 -11.22 12.85 11.15
N ARG A 136 -10.96 12.57 9.87
CA ARG A 136 -11.10 13.47 8.73
C ARG A 136 -11.96 12.82 7.66
N ASP A 137 -12.98 13.52 7.18
CA ASP A 137 -13.84 13.05 6.08
C ASP A 137 -13.26 13.43 4.70
N PRO A 138 -13.85 12.96 3.58
CA PRO A 138 -13.36 13.26 2.24
C PRO A 138 -13.37 14.75 1.85
N ASP A 139 -14.15 15.57 2.55
CA ASP A 139 -14.20 17.03 2.38
C ASP A 139 -13.23 17.75 3.35
N CYS A 140 -12.30 17.00 3.95
CA CYS A 140 -11.30 17.45 4.91
C CYS A 140 -11.86 17.97 6.24
N GLN A 141 -13.12 17.67 6.57
CA GLN A 141 -13.77 18.16 7.79
C GLN A 141 -13.62 17.16 8.95
N PRO A 142 -13.71 17.63 10.22
CA PRO A 142 -13.73 16.74 11.37
C PRO A 142 -14.91 15.76 11.31
N THR A 143 -14.64 14.50 11.60
CA THR A 143 -15.62 13.42 11.67
C THR A 143 -15.30 12.48 12.82
N ASN A 144 -16.27 11.66 13.23
CA ASN A 144 -16.05 10.54 14.13
C ASN A 144 -15.92 9.21 13.37
N GLY A 145 -15.92 9.25 12.03
CA GLY A 145 -15.81 8.08 11.17
C GLY A 145 -17.09 7.25 11.10
N ILE A 146 -18.24 7.80 11.50
CA ILE A 146 -19.54 7.11 11.50
C ILE A 146 -20.57 7.94 10.74
N ASN A 147 -20.84 7.54 9.49
CA ASN A 147 -21.94 8.05 8.69
C ASN A 147 -23.22 7.29 9.02
N ARG A 148 -24.30 8.02 9.29
CA ARG A 148 -25.63 7.43 9.53
C ARG A 148 -26.56 7.84 8.40
N VAL A 149 -27.01 6.85 7.64
CA VAL A 149 -27.74 7.10 6.40
C VAL A 149 -29.06 6.33 6.42
N ASP A 150 -30.14 7.03 6.09
CA ASP A 150 -31.47 6.46 6.04
C ASP A 150 -31.68 5.72 4.70
N GLY A 151 -31.69 4.40 4.75
CA GLY A 151 -31.94 3.52 3.61
C GLY A 151 -33.43 3.28 3.34
N SER A 152 -34.36 3.94 4.03
CA SER A 152 -35.81 3.71 3.87
C SER A 152 -36.36 4.06 2.49
N ASP A 153 -35.65 4.88 1.70
CA ASP A 153 -36.02 5.19 0.32
C ASP A 153 -35.74 4.03 -0.65
N LEU A 154 -35.08 2.95 -0.22
CA LEU A 154 -34.80 1.76 -1.00
C LEU A 154 -35.83 0.66 -0.65
N PRO A 155 -36.88 0.42 -1.47
CA PRO A 155 -37.98 -0.46 -1.08
C PRO A 155 -37.56 -1.92 -0.84
N GLU A 156 -36.65 -2.44 -1.68
CA GLU A 156 -36.12 -3.80 -1.52
C GLU A 156 -35.18 -3.93 -0.31
N TYR A 157 -34.53 -2.83 0.09
CA TYR A 157 -33.71 -2.80 1.31
C TYR A 157 -34.58 -2.87 2.56
N LEU A 158 -35.69 -2.12 2.60
CA LEU A 158 -36.66 -2.18 3.69
C LEU A 158 -37.24 -3.59 3.89
N GLU A 159 -37.49 -4.31 2.80
CA GLU A 159 -38.13 -5.62 2.86
C GLU A 159 -37.13 -6.76 3.11
N PHE A 160 -35.93 -6.70 2.50
CA PHE A 160 -35.00 -7.84 2.47
C PHE A 160 -33.53 -7.49 2.76
N GLY A 161 -33.23 -6.24 3.10
CA GLY A 161 -31.88 -5.75 3.29
C GLY A 161 -31.06 -5.71 2.00
N VAL A 162 -29.73 -5.85 2.12
CA VAL A 162 -28.80 -5.83 0.99
C VAL A 162 -28.67 -7.22 0.35
N ARG A 163 -28.55 -7.26 -0.97
CA ARG A 163 -28.41 -8.48 -1.76
C ARG A 163 -26.95 -8.81 -2.01
N HIS A 164 -26.43 -9.80 -1.30
CA HIS A 164 -25.12 -10.39 -1.58
C HIS A 164 -25.19 -11.40 -2.75
N SER A 165 -26.26 -12.21 -2.79
CA SER A 165 -26.50 -13.23 -3.82
C SER A 165 -27.99 -13.38 -4.15
N GLY A 166 -28.30 -14.12 -5.22
CA GLY A 166 -29.67 -14.40 -5.63
C GLY A 166 -30.43 -13.15 -6.12
N SER A 167 -31.73 -13.07 -5.82
CA SER A 167 -32.62 -11.99 -6.31
C SER A 167 -33.24 -11.12 -5.22
N GLN A 168 -33.19 -11.53 -3.95
CA GLN A 168 -33.84 -10.82 -2.83
C GLN A 168 -32.94 -9.73 -2.25
N GLY A 169 -33.51 -8.54 -2.02
CA GLY A 169 -32.80 -7.39 -1.46
C GLY A 169 -32.31 -6.39 -2.51
N THR A 170 -32.00 -5.19 -2.03
CA THR A 170 -31.39 -4.13 -2.86
C THR A 170 -29.99 -4.55 -3.29
N GLN A 171 -29.61 -4.23 -4.52
CA GLN A 171 -28.25 -4.50 -5.01
C GLN A 171 -27.19 -3.84 -4.13
N ASP A 172 -26.12 -4.59 -3.84
CA ASP A 172 -24.98 -4.11 -3.06
C ASP A 172 -24.49 -2.73 -3.52
N VAL A 173 -24.19 -2.57 -4.81
CA VAL A 173 -23.73 -1.29 -5.37
C VAL A 173 -24.74 -0.14 -5.21
N ILE A 174 -26.05 -0.42 -5.25
CA ILE A 174 -27.09 0.60 -5.05
C ILE A 174 -27.09 1.06 -3.59
N MET A 175 -26.98 0.12 -2.64
CA MET A 175 -26.84 0.44 -1.22
C MET A 175 -25.55 1.22 -0.97
N LYS A 176 -24.40 0.75 -1.46
CA LYS A 176 -23.12 1.44 -1.25
C LYS A 176 -23.10 2.84 -1.85
N ASN A 177 -23.80 3.08 -2.96
CA ASN A 177 -23.88 4.42 -3.58
C ASN A 177 -24.63 5.46 -2.73
N ILE A 178 -25.41 5.08 -1.71
CA ILE A 178 -26.05 6.07 -0.82
C ILE A 178 -25.07 6.61 0.23
N SER A 179 -23.96 5.90 0.49
CA SER A 179 -22.89 6.31 1.40
C SER A 179 -21.62 5.50 1.15
N ARG A 180 -20.61 6.12 0.54
CA ARG A 180 -19.28 5.52 0.29
C ARG A 180 -18.21 6.60 0.31
N TRP A 181 -17.07 6.30 0.88
CA TRP A 181 -15.86 7.13 0.83
C TRP A 181 -14.80 6.49 -0.07
N PRO A 182 -13.82 7.25 -0.58
CA PRO A 182 -12.72 6.72 -1.39
C PRO A 182 -12.06 5.50 -0.74
N ASN A 183 -11.94 4.40 -1.48
CA ASN A 183 -11.40 3.13 -0.94
C ASN A 183 -9.86 3.09 -0.93
N THR A 184 -9.20 4.07 -1.53
CA THR A 184 -7.76 4.30 -1.46
C THR A 184 -7.33 4.88 -0.12
N GLU A 185 -8.19 5.69 0.53
CA GLU A 185 -7.91 6.31 1.82
C GLU A 185 -8.66 5.67 3.00
N TYR A 186 -9.75 4.93 2.75
CA TYR A 186 -10.60 4.40 3.82
C TYR A 186 -11.02 2.95 3.60
N VAL A 187 -10.95 2.14 4.66
CA VAL A 187 -11.68 0.88 4.77
C VAL A 187 -13.16 1.22 5.01
N ASN A 188 -14.00 0.97 4.01
CA ASN A 188 -15.44 1.20 4.11
C ASN A 188 -16.13 -0.01 4.77
N VAL A 189 -16.87 0.22 5.85
CA VAL A 189 -17.64 -0.81 6.57
C VAL A 189 -19.11 -0.41 6.59
N TRP A 190 -19.99 -1.16 5.93
CA TRP A 190 -21.43 -0.93 5.97
C TRP A 190 -22.07 -1.79 7.04
N VAL A 191 -22.84 -1.16 7.94
CA VAL A 191 -23.69 -1.86 8.91
C VAL A 191 -25.12 -1.80 8.42
N VAL A 192 -25.72 -2.96 8.15
CA VAL A 192 -27.02 -3.08 7.48
C VAL A 192 -28.06 -3.80 8.32
N THR A 193 -29.35 -3.52 8.06
CA THR A 193 -30.49 -4.11 8.77
C THR A 193 -30.75 -5.58 8.43
N GLY A 194 -30.27 -6.08 7.30
CA GLY A 194 -30.47 -7.45 6.83
C GLY A 194 -29.63 -7.77 5.59
N ILE A 195 -29.46 -9.07 5.30
CA ILE A 195 -28.69 -9.54 4.13
C ILE A 195 -29.49 -10.65 3.44
N SER A 196 -30.02 -10.36 2.24
CA SER A 196 -30.78 -11.30 1.39
C SER A 196 -31.88 -12.08 2.11
N GLY A 197 -32.62 -11.44 3.03
CA GLY A 197 -33.71 -12.07 3.78
C GLY A 197 -34.57 -11.04 4.51
N THR A 198 -35.79 -11.42 4.93
CA THR A 198 -36.79 -10.51 5.50
C THR A 198 -36.23 -9.63 6.62
N ALA A 199 -36.08 -8.33 6.36
CA ALA A 199 -35.50 -7.37 7.30
C ALA A 199 -36.48 -6.95 8.40
N PRO A 200 -35.98 -6.56 9.60
CA PRO A 200 -34.58 -6.64 10.04
C PRO A 200 -34.18 -8.06 10.45
N ASN A 201 -32.87 -8.34 10.47
CA ASN A 201 -32.25 -9.62 10.88
C ASN A 201 -32.60 -10.84 10.02
N GLY A 202 -33.09 -10.62 8.81
CA GLY A 202 -33.36 -11.68 7.85
C GLY A 202 -32.11 -12.19 7.16
N GLY A 203 -32.14 -13.48 6.80
CA GLY A 203 -31.08 -14.15 6.06
C GLY A 203 -30.13 -14.98 6.94
N GLY A 204 -29.39 -15.90 6.33
CA GLY A 204 -28.37 -16.70 7.01
C GLY A 204 -27.07 -15.94 7.25
N VAL A 205 -26.78 -14.93 6.42
CA VAL A 205 -25.49 -14.26 6.32
C VAL A 205 -25.30 -13.19 7.39
N ALA A 206 -24.22 -13.31 8.15
CA ALA A 206 -23.78 -12.35 9.17
C ALA A 206 -22.97 -11.19 8.59
N GLY A 207 -22.18 -11.45 7.55
CA GLY A 207 -21.37 -10.46 6.84
C GLY A 207 -20.80 -10.99 5.54
N TYR A 208 -20.17 -10.10 4.78
CA TYR A 208 -19.33 -10.43 3.64
C TYR A 208 -18.33 -9.31 3.38
N ALA A 209 -17.23 -9.62 2.70
CA ALA A 209 -16.25 -8.65 2.24
C ALA A 209 -15.91 -8.87 0.76
N THR A 210 -15.16 -7.93 0.21
CA THR A 210 -14.57 -8.06 -1.13
C THR A 210 -13.06 -8.19 -1.03
N TYR A 211 -12.48 -9.04 -1.87
CA TYR A 211 -11.04 -9.21 -1.94
C TYR A 211 -10.32 -7.97 -2.52
N PRO A 212 -9.02 -7.79 -2.24
CA PRO A 212 -8.19 -6.77 -2.88
C PRO A 212 -8.34 -6.77 -4.41
N GLY A 213 -8.27 -5.58 -5.03
CA GLY A 213 -8.45 -5.43 -6.48
C GLY A 213 -9.91 -5.41 -6.95
N THR A 214 -10.88 -5.42 -6.03
CA THR A 214 -12.29 -5.15 -6.39
C THR A 214 -12.46 -3.68 -6.73
N SER A 215 -13.35 -3.37 -7.69
CA SER A 215 -13.65 -1.98 -8.06
C SER A 215 -14.00 -1.11 -6.85
N SER A 216 -13.62 0.17 -6.90
CA SER A 216 -13.95 1.16 -5.88
C SER A 216 -15.45 1.30 -5.62
N ALA A 217 -16.30 0.86 -6.56
CA ALA A 217 -17.74 0.89 -6.42
C ALA A 217 -18.27 -0.08 -5.34
N THR A 218 -17.58 -1.20 -5.12
CA THR A 218 -18.03 -2.29 -4.25
C THR A 218 -17.01 -2.69 -3.19
N ASP A 219 -15.80 -2.12 -3.19
CA ASP A 219 -14.76 -2.49 -2.24
C ASP A 219 -15.11 -2.19 -0.77
N GLY A 220 -14.93 -3.17 0.11
CA GLY A 220 -15.04 -3.04 1.57
C GLY A 220 -15.78 -4.19 2.25
N ILE A 221 -16.33 -3.92 3.44
CA ILE A 221 -16.91 -4.92 4.35
C ILE A 221 -18.37 -4.59 4.63
N VAL A 222 -19.26 -5.58 4.59
CA VAL A 222 -20.67 -5.43 4.95
C VAL A 222 -21.00 -6.35 6.11
N LEU A 223 -21.58 -5.81 7.17
CA LEU A 223 -21.93 -6.51 8.40
C LEU A 223 -23.41 -6.31 8.72
N ARG A 224 -24.09 -7.39 9.11
CA ARG A 224 -25.42 -7.29 9.68
C ARG A 224 -25.33 -6.76 11.11
N PHE A 225 -26.17 -5.80 11.47
CA PHE A 225 -26.04 -5.06 12.73
C PHE A 225 -26.02 -5.95 13.99
N ASP A 226 -26.72 -7.10 13.96
CA ASP A 226 -26.83 -8.05 15.06
C ASP A 226 -25.66 -9.05 15.14
N GLN A 227 -24.73 -9.03 14.18
CA GLN A 227 -23.64 -10.01 14.06
C GLN A 227 -22.23 -9.40 14.05
N ILE A 228 -22.07 -8.10 14.32
CA ILE A 228 -20.79 -7.39 14.16
C ILE A 228 -19.64 -8.08 14.92
N SER A 229 -19.77 -8.31 16.24
CA SER A 229 -18.69 -8.94 17.06
C SER A 229 -18.28 -10.34 16.54
N GLY A 230 -19.22 -11.11 16.00
CA GLY A 230 -18.94 -12.47 15.52
C GLY A 230 -18.40 -12.54 14.08
N ALA A 231 -18.63 -11.51 13.27
CA ALA A 231 -18.29 -11.50 11.85
C ALA A 231 -17.15 -10.54 11.50
N PHE A 232 -16.96 -9.44 12.23
CA PHE A 232 -16.11 -8.34 11.77
C PHE A 232 -14.65 -8.76 11.54
N THR A 233 -14.02 -9.45 12.50
CA THR A 233 -12.64 -9.94 12.36
C THR A 233 -12.49 -10.94 11.21
N HIS A 234 -13.52 -11.76 10.98
CA HIS A 234 -13.56 -12.73 9.89
C HIS A 234 -13.63 -12.02 8.53
N GLU A 235 -14.56 -11.07 8.37
CA GLU A 235 -14.70 -10.29 7.13
C GLU A 235 -13.49 -9.38 6.88
N ALA A 236 -12.87 -8.84 7.93
CA ALA A 236 -11.61 -8.09 7.80
C ALA A 236 -10.46 -8.97 7.29
N GLY A 237 -10.43 -10.26 7.68
CA GLY A 237 -9.50 -11.23 7.11
C GLY A 237 -9.70 -11.43 5.60
N HIS A 238 -10.95 -11.52 5.13
CA HIS A 238 -11.28 -11.58 3.71
C HIS A 238 -10.91 -10.29 2.95
N PHE A 239 -11.20 -9.12 3.53
CA PHE A 239 -10.79 -7.82 2.97
C PHE A 239 -9.27 -7.74 2.74
N LEU A 240 -8.50 -8.38 3.61
CA LEU A 240 -7.03 -8.51 3.55
C LEU A 240 -6.55 -9.77 2.81
N GLY A 241 -7.42 -10.44 2.04
CA GLY A 241 -7.01 -11.50 1.11
C GLY A 241 -7.04 -12.93 1.64
N LEU A 242 -7.52 -13.18 2.87
CA LEU A 242 -7.65 -14.54 3.39
C LEU A 242 -8.86 -15.28 2.81
N ARG A 243 -8.71 -16.57 2.59
CA ARG A 243 -9.80 -17.49 2.23
C ARG A 243 -10.28 -18.24 3.46
N HIS A 244 -11.45 -18.84 3.36
CA HIS A 244 -11.89 -19.82 4.35
C HIS A 244 -10.87 -20.96 4.45
N THR A 245 -10.52 -21.40 5.66
CA THR A 245 -9.52 -22.48 5.84
C THR A 245 -9.95 -23.82 5.24
N PHE A 246 -11.25 -23.99 5.00
CA PHE A 246 -11.83 -25.17 4.34
C PHE A 246 -12.04 -24.97 2.83
N GLN A 247 -11.47 -23.93 2.21
CA GLN A 247 -11.73 -23.59 0.81
C GLN A 247 -11.58 -24.81 -0.13
N GLY A 248 -12.60 -25.06 -0.96
CA GLY A 248 -12.65 -26.21 -1.86
C GLY A 248 -13.04 -27.54 -1.19
N GLY A 249 -13.23 -27.54 0.13
CA GLY A 249 -13.70 -28.65 0.92
C GLY A 249 -15.21 -28.58 1.16
N THR A 250 -15.79 -29.72 1.55
CA THR A 250 -17.20 -29.81 1.94
C THR A 250 -17.32 -30.49 3.30
N ALA A 251 -18.54 -30.75 3.76
CA ALA A 251 -18.78 -31.54 4.98
C ALA A 251 -18.30 -33.01 4.87
N THR A 252 -18.04 -33.50 3.65
CA THR A 252 -17.67 -34.91 3.41
C THR A 252 -16.44 -35.11 2.53
N GLU A 253 -15.95 -34.06 1.87
CA GLU A 253 -14.83 -34.13 0.93
C GLU A 253 -13.74 -33.14 1.35
N CYS A 254 -12.52 -33.65 1.51
CA CYS A 254 -11.35 -32.83 1.81
C CYS A 254 -10.98 -32.00 0.57
N PRO A 255 -10.56 -30.74 0.74
CA PRO A 255 -10.09 -29.94 -0.38
C PRO A 255 -8.84 -30.57 -1.01
N GLN A 256 -8.67 -30.33 -2.31
CA GLN A 256 -7.38 -30.59 -2.95
C GLN A 256 -6.31 -29.74 -2.27
N ASN A 257 -5.14 -30.33 -1.99
CA ASN A 257 -4.01 -29.61 -1.43
C ASN A 257 -2.67 -30.24 -1.86
N ASN A 258 -2.43 -30.29 -3.17
CA ASN A 258 -1.17 -30.79 -3.72
C ASN A 258 -0.06 -29.74 -3.59
N ASP A 259 -0.41 -28.46 -3.68
CA ASP A 259 0.46 -27.31 -3.45
C ASP A 259 -0.30 -26.24 -2.67
N CYS A 260 -0.02 -26.14 -1.36
CA CYS A 260 -0.68 -25.23 -0.43
C CYS A 260 -0.51 -23.73 -0.74
N THR A 261 0.31 -23.38 -1.73
CA THR A 261 0.44 -21.98 -2.16
C THR A 261 -0.57 -21.59 -3.25
N ILE A 262 -1.22 -22.58 -3.89
CA ILE A 262 -2.20 -22.35 -4.97
C ILE A 262 -3.53 -23.11 -4.75
N ASP A 263 -3.49 -24.20 -4.00
CA ASP A 263 -4.66 -24.99 -3.63
C ASP A 263 -5.25 -24.50 -2.29
N GLY A 264 -6.50 -24.88 -2.01
CA GLY A 264 -7.17 -24.59 -0.75
C GLY A 264 -7.28 -23.09 -0.45
N ASP A 265 -6.94 -22.72 0.79
CA ASP A 265 -6.95 -21.35 1.27
C ASP A 265 -5.66 -20.58 0.91
N MET A 266 -4.73 -21.25 0.23
CA MET A 266 -3.43 -20.73 -0.21
C MET A 266 -2.48 -20.33 0.92
N VAL A 267 -2.65 -20.93 2.09
CA VAL A 267 -1.77 -20.75 3.25
C VAL A 267 -1.22 -22.11 3.69
N CYS A 268 0.10 -22.22 3.85
CA CYS A 268 0.74 -23.52 4.02
C CYS A 268 0.77 -24.06 5.46
N ASP A 269 0.51 -23.21 6.45
CA ASP A 269 0.41 -23.61 7.86
C ASP A 269 -1.04 -23.83 8.33
N THR A 270 -2.00 -23.72 7.42
CA THR A 270 -3.39 -24.11 7.60
C THR A 270 -3.63 -25.47 6.95
N ASP A 271 -3.91 -26.48 7.78
CA ASP A 271 -4.17 -27.83 7.28
C ASP A 271 -5.47 -27.88 6.44
N PRO A 272 -5.49 -28.58 5.29
CA PRO A 272 -6.75 -28.82 4.57
C PRO A 272 -7.71 -29.60 5.47
N HIS A 273 -8.98 -29.20 5.52
CA HIS A 273 -9.97 -29.83 6.39
C HIS A 273 -11.41 -29.75 5.84
N LEU A 274 -12.29 -30.57 6.41
CA LEU A 274 -13.72 -30.56 6.11
C LEU A 274 -14.42 -29.34 6.76
N LEU A 275 -15.48 -28.84 6.11
CA LEU A 275 -16.38 -27.86 6.71
C LEU A 275 -17.34 -28.56 7.69
N LEU A 276 -17.00 -28.54 8.97
CA LEU A 276 -17.78 -29.16 10.04
C LEU A 276 -18.18 -28.12 11.10
N PRO A 277 -19.44 -28.14 11.59
CA PRO A 277 -19.88 -27.22 12.61
C PRO A 277 -19.33 -27.60 14.00
N GLY A 278 -19.28 -26.62 14.90
CA GLY A 278 -18.95 -26.81 16.30
C GLY A 278 -17.45 -26.91 16.60
N CYS A 279 -17.14 -27.36 17.82
CA CYS A 279 -15.79 -27.31 18.41
C CYS A 279 -15.26 -28.72 18.70
N TYR A 280 -14.85 -29.40 17.64
CA TYR A 280 -14.27 -30.73 17.74
C TYR A 280 -12.76 -30.65 18.00
N THR A 281 -12.25 -31.63 18.74
CA THR A 281 -10.83 -31.74 19.10
C THR A 281 -10.21 -33.04 18.59
N ASP A 282 -10.93 -33.74 17.72
CA ASP A 282 -10.49 -35.01 17.13
C ASP A 282 -9.37 -34.78 16.11
N THR A 283 -8.80 -35.86 15.59
CA THR A 283 -7.83 -35.80 14.49
C THR A 283 -8.50 -35.27 13.21
N ASN A 284 -7.82 -34.36 12.50
CA ASN A 284 -8.22 -33.93 11.17
C ASN A 284 -8.20 -35.14 10.22
N SER A 285 -9.36 -35.51 9.68
CA SER A 285 -9.51 -36.67 8.79
C SER A 285 -8.79 -36.52 7.45
N CYS A 286 -8.46 -35.29 7.04
CA CYS A 286 -7.79 -35.00 5.78
C CYS A 286 -6.27 -35.17 5.87
N THR A 287 -5.66 -34.83 7.00
CA THR A 287 -4.19 -34.84 7.17
C THR A 287 -3.68 -35.84 8.21
N GLY A 288 -4.52 -36.26 9.16
CA GLY A 288 -4.10 -37.05 10.32
C GLY A 288 -3.49 -36.22 11.47
N ASN A 289 -3.41 -34.89 11.34
CA ASN A 289 -2.92 -33.99 12.39
C ASN A 289 -4.05 -33.60 13.37
N SER A 290 -3.74 -32.77 14.38
CA SER A 290 -4.78 -32.18 15.24
C SER A 290 -5.70 -31.25 14.46
N SER A 291 -7.01 -31.31 14.70
CA SER A 291 -7.97 -30.34 14.12
C SER A 291 -8.00 -29.00 14.84
N ILE A 292 -7.38 -28.87 16.02
CA ILE A 292 -7.44 -27.67 16.85
C ILE A 292 -7.01 -26.40 16.08
N PRO A 293 -5.87 -26.37 15.34
CA PRO A 293 -5.44 -25.15 14.65
C PRO A 293 -6.47 -24.62 13.65
N VAL A 294 -7.15 -25.51 12.93
CA VAL A 294 -8.14 -25.13 11.90
C VAL A 294 -9.53 -24.89 12.48
N VAL A 295 -9.94 -25.65 13.50
CA VAL A 295 -11.23 -25.45 14.19
C VAL A 295 -11.25 -24.11 14.91
N TYR A 296 -10.16 -23.73 15.56
CA TYR A 296 -10.07 -22.46 16.28
C TYR A 296 -9.61 -21.30 15.39
N ASN A 297 -9.43 -21.51 14.09
CA ASN A 297 -9.04 -20.45 13.17
C ASN A 297 -10.19 -19.46 12.94
N ILE A 298 -9.88 -18.16 12.94
CA ILE A 298 -10.86 -17.09 12.70
C ILE A 298 -11.52 -17.22 11.32
N MET A 299 -10.84 -17.76 10.31
CA MET A 299 -11.37 -17.96 8.96
C MET A 299 -12.18 -19.25 8.78
N ASN A 300 -12.58 -19.92 9.86
CA ASN A 300 -13.47 -21.09 9.83
C ASN A 300 -14.90 -20.73 10.30
N TYR A 301 -15.89 -21.57 9.99
CA TYR A 301 -17.28 -21.41 10.46
C TYR A 301 -17.57 -22.09 11.80
N SER A 302 -16.53 -22.54 12.52
CA SER A 302 -16.70 -23.07 13.87
C SER A 302 -17.25 -22.01 14.84
N SER A 303 -17.78 -22.46 15.97
CA SER A 303 -18.27 -21.58 17.04
C SER A 303 -17.20 -21.19 18.08
N CYS A 304 -15.93 -21.55 17.87
CA CYS A 304 -14.84 -21.35 18.85
C CYS A 304 -13.58 -20.73 18.25
N LYS A 305 -13.71 -20.09 17.09
CA LYS A 305 -12.69 -19.23 16.49
C LYS A 305 -12.00 -18.35 17.54
N ASN A 306 -10.66 -18.31 17.54
CA ASN A 306 -9.90 -17.45 18.44
C ASN A 306 -8.47 -17.07 17.99
N ARG A 307 -8.02 -17.45 16.78
CA ARG A 307 -6.66 -17.12 16.32
C ARG A 307 -6.53 -17.10 14.80
N PHE A 308 -5.51 -16.39 14.32
CA PHE A 308 -4.92 -16.55 12.99
C PHE A 308 -3.67 -17.44 13.07
N THR A 309 -3.09 -17.76 11.91
CA THR A 309 -1.77 -18.41 11.78
C THR A 309 -0.70 -17.43 11.29
N ASP A 310 0.58 -17.82 11.37
CA ASP A 310 1.69 -17.00 10.88
C ASP A 310 1.60 -16.79 9.36
N GLY A 311 1.23 -17.84 8.61
CA GLY A 311 1.01 -17.76 7.16
C GLY A 311 -0.17 -16.86 6.78
N GLN A 312 -1.22 -16.81 7.61
CA GLN A 312 -2.32 -15.85 7.42
C GLN A 312 -1.87 -14.41 7.66
N ARG A 313 -1.04 -14.15 8.69
CA ARG A 313 -0.42 -12.83 8.90
C ARG A 313 0.38 -12.41 7.68
N GLU A 314 1.26 -13.28 7.18
CA GLU A 314 2.10 -12.99 6.01
C GLU A 314 1.26 -12.66 4.77
N ARG A 315 0.19 -13.42 4.53
CA ARG A 315 -0.71 -13.16 3.41
C ARG A 315 -1.44 -11.83 3.53
N MET A 316 -1.96 -11.51 4.72
CA MET A 316 -2.62 -10.21 4.97
C MET A 316 -1.67 -9.03 4.76
N LEU A 317 -0.43 -9.14 5.26
CA LEU A 317 0.58 -8.11 5.06
C LEU A 317 0.99 -7.97 3.59
N TYR A 318 1.18 -9.09 2.89
CA TYR A 318 1.46 -9.07 1.46
C TYR A 318 0.37 -8.34 0.68
N MET A 319 -0.89 -8.64 0.96
CA MET A 319 -2.04 -8.03 0.29
C MET A 319 -2.17 -6.54 0.63
N LEU A 320 -1.95 -6.16 1.90
CA LEU A 320 -1.94 -4.76 2.30
C LEU A 320 -0.84 -3.97 1.59
N LEU A 321 0.39 -4.49 1.56
CA LEU A 321 1.56 -3.78 1.05
C LEU A 321 1.64 -3.74 -0.48
N ASN A 322 1.00 -4.68 -1.19
CA ASN A 322 1.08 -4.75 -2.65
C ASN A 322 -0.23 -4.36 -3.35
N GLU A 323 -1.39 -4.67 -2.75
CA GLU A 323 -2.69 -4.48 -3.39
C GLU A 323 -3.54 -3.39 -2.73
N ARG A 324 -3.17 -2.92 -1.52
CA ARG A 324 -3.89 -1.87 -0.77
C ARG A 324 -2.95 -0.83 -0.14
N SER A 325 -1.77 -0.61 -0.73
CA SER A 325 -0.71 0.20 -0.12
C SER A 325 -1.13 1.66 0.14
N ASN A 326 -2.06 2.20 -0.66
CA ASN A 326 -2.56 3.57 -0.53
C ASN A 326 -3.18 3.84 0.84
N LEU A 327 -3.76 2.83 1.51
CA LEU A 327 -4.32 2.98 2.86
C LEU A 327 -3.27 3.40 3.90
N LEU A 328 -2.01 3.04 3.68
CA LEU A 328 -0.89 3.36 4.59
C LEU A 328 -0.46 4.83 4.52
N PHE A 329 -0.84 5.52 3.44
CA PHE A 329 -0.54 6.93 3.24
C PHE A 329 -1.75 7.83 3.56
N SER A 330 -2.84 7.25 4.05
CA SER A 330 -4.06 7.98 4.37
C SER A 330 -3.94 8.77 5.67
N HIS A 331 -4.33 10.03 5.61
CA HIS A 331 -4.57 10.91 6.75
C HIS A 331 -6.00 10.79 7.31
N GLY A 332 -6.80 9.85 6.83
CA GLY A 332 -8.18 9.67 7.27
C GLY A 332 -8.34 9.51 8.78
N ALA A 333 -7.37 8.89 9.46
CA ALA A 333 -7.35 8.70 10.92
C ALA A 333 -6.67 9.85 11.70
N VAL A 334 -6.11 10.84 11.00
CA VAL A 334 -5.50 12.03 11.59
C VAL A 334 -6.61 13.08 11.83
N PRO A 335 -6.68 13.72 13.01
CA PRO A 335 -7.64 14.79 13.26
C PRO A 335 -7.65 15.85 12.16
N ALA A 336 -8.84 16.37 11.83
CA ALA A 336 -8.98 17.34 10.75
C ALA A 336 -8.30 18.69 11.07
N GLU A 337 -8.23 19.04 12.35
CA GLU A 337 -7.57 20.22 12.90
C GLU A 337 -6.04 20.15 12.93
N ASP A 338 -5.46 18.96 12.83
CA ASP A 338 -4.01 18.81 12.81
C ASP A 338 -3.46 19.27 11.45
N GLU A 339 -2.39 20.07 11.50
CA GLU A 339 -1.68 20.52 10.31
C GLU A 339 -0.97 19.31 9.66
N ILE A 340 -1.28 19.06 8.40
CA ILE A 340 -0.60 18.05 7.58
C ILE A 340 0.52 18.78 6.84
N GLU A 341 1.76 18.30 7.00
CA GLU A 341 2.89 18.78 6.21
C GLU A 341 2.64 18.43 4.74
N GLN A 342 2.32 19.44 3.94
CA GLN A 342 2.11 19.26 2.51
C GLN A 342 3.42 19.44 1.76
N ILE A 343 3.69 18.48 0.89
CA ILE A 343 4.75 18.59 -0.10
C ILE A 343 4.26 19.55 -1.19
N ASP A 344 5.05 20.57 -1.50
CA ASP A 344 4.79 21.44 -2.64
C ASP A 344 4.68 20.59 -3.92
N SER A 345 3.72 20.90 -4.77
CA SER A 345 3.62 20.22 -6.06
C SER A 345 4.80 20.60 -6.96
N PRO A 346 5.33 19.66 -7.76
CA PRO A 346 6.32 19.98 -8.77
C PRO A 346 5.74 20.95 -9.81
N ILE A 347 6.62 21.57 -10.60
CA ILE A 347 6.16 22.44 -11.69
C ILE A 347 5.20 21.66 -12.60
N PRO A 348 4.04 22.24 -12.96
CA PRO A 348 3.13 21.59 -13.88
C PRO A 348 3.81 21.32 -15.22
N ALA A 349 3.62 20.12 -15.75
CA ALA A 349 4.05 19.84 -17.11
C ALA A 349 3.40 20.84 -18.09
N VAL A 350 4.16 21.33 -19.06
CA VAL A 350 3.70 22.27 -20.09
C VAL A 350 2.60 21.65 -20.96
N CYS A 351 2.52 20.32 -20.96
CA CYS A 351 1.48 19.57 -21.64
C CYS A 351 0.82 18.54 -20.71
N THR A 352 -0.46 18.33 -20.96
CA THR A 352 -1.18 17.12 -20.56
C THR A 352 -1.35 16.22 -21.78
N PRO A 353 -1.48 14.89 -21.59
CA PRO A 353 -1.83 13.99 -22.69
C PRO A 353 -3.09 14.46 -23.41
N LEU A 354 -3.11 14.35 -24.73
CA LEU A 354 -4.19 14.90 -25.58
C LEU A 354 -5.54 14.16 -25.42
N GLY A 355 -5.54 13.05 -24.71
CA GLY A 355 -6.68 12.15 -24.55
C GLY A 355 -6.39 10.77 -25.12
N ILE A 356 -7.46 9.99 -25.23
CA ILE A 356 -7.43 8.62 -25.78
C ILE A 356 -8.36 8.53 -26.99
N VAL A 357 -7.97 7.74 -28.00
CA VAL A 357 -8.80 7.52 -29.19
C VAL A 357 -10.09 6.76 -28.85
N HIS A 358 -10.03 5.83 -27.89
CA HIS A 358 -11.15 5.01 -27.47
C HIS A 358 -11.57 5.34 -26.03
N GLU A 359 -12.38 6.39 -25.87
CA GLU A 359 -12.81 6.98 -24.58
C GLU A 359 -13.41 6.01 -23.56
N SER A 360 -13.90 4.83 -23.98
CA SER A 360 -14.44 3.86 -23.04
C SER A 360 -13.36 2.95 -22.44
N ASN A 361 -12.20 2.79 -23.11
CA ASN A 361 -11.12 1.83 -22.81
C ASN A 361 -11.60 0.60 -22.01
N ASN A 362 -12.54 -0.14 -22.63
CA ASN A 362 -13.13 -1.35 -22.04
C ASN A 362 -12.13 -2.51 -21.88
N TYR A 363 -10.87 -2.28 -22.23
CA TYR A 363 -9.78 -3.25 -22.15
C TYR A 363 -8.91 -3.02 -20.90
N ASN A 364 -9.27 -2.07 -20.05
CA ASN A 364 -8.52 -1.71 -18.85
C ASN A 364 -7.03 -1.41 -19.10
N ILE A 365 -6.64 -0.96 -20.30
CA ILE A 365 -5.23 -0.60 -20.61
C ILE A 365 -4.83 0.51 -19.64
N GLY A 366 -3.80 0.29 -18.82
CA GLY A 366 -3.43 1.23 -17.78
C GLY A 366 -2.41 0.68 -16.80
N ILE A 367 -1.96 1.59 -15.94
CA ILE A 367 -0.97 1.32 -14.91
C ILE A 367 -1.71 0.82 -13.68
N ILE A 368 -1.19 -0.22 -13.02
CA ILE A 368 -1.80 -0.78 -11.79
C ILE A 368 -0.85 -0.79 -10.60
N ASN A 369 0.46 -0.68 -10.83
CA ASN A 369 1.43 -0.52 -9.75
C ASN A 369 2.66 0.27 -10.23
N VAL A 370 3.20 1.12 -9.36
CA VAL A 370 4.44 1.87 -9.58
C VAL A 370 5.32 1.73 -8.34
N LYS A 371 6.57 1.27 -8.55
CA LYS A 371 7.60 1.18 -7.51
C LYS A 371 8.89 1.86 -7.96
N LEU A 372 9.40 2.75 -7.11
CA LEU A 372 10.70 3.39 -7.26
C LEU A 372 11.20 3.85 -5.89
N GLU A 373 12.20 3.16 -5.33
CA GLU A 373 12.67 3.38 -3.95
C GLU A 373 11.51 3.43 -2.94
N ASP A 374 11.27 4.59 -2.31
CA ASP A 374 10.22 4.80 -1.31
C ASP A 374 8.80 4.93 -1.93
N LEU A 375 8.69 5.17 -3.24
CA LEU A 375 7.41 5.26 -3.94
C LEU A 375 6.84 3.85 -4.14
N SER A 376 5.64 3.59 -3.60
CA SER A 376 4.91 2.33 -3.78
C SER A 376 3.40 2.57 -3.93
N PHE A 377 2.99 2.89 -5.15
CA PHE A 377 1.62 3.30 -5.47
C PHE A 377 0.84 2.18 -6.18
N SER A 378 -0.41 1.96 -5.78
CA SER A 378 -1.35 1.06 -6.43
C SER A 378 -2.44 1.86 -7.15
N SER A 379 -2.72 1.51 -8.40
CA SER A 379 -3.73 2.16 -9.26
C SER A 379 -4.73 1.12 -9.75
N GLY A 380 -5.99 1.51 -9.94
CA GLY A 380 -7.02 0.63 -10.49
C GLY A 380 -6.92 0.41 -12.02
N GLY A 381 -6.00 1.11 -12.69
CA GLY A 381 -5.99 1.21 -14.14
C GLY A 381 -7.18 2.01 -14.66
N TYR A 382 -7.37 2.06 -15.98
CA TYR A 382 -8.37 2.95 -16.56
C TYR A 382 -9.82 2.62 -16.16
N THR A 383 -10.19 1.35 -16.05
CA THR A 383 -11.60 0.95 -15.87
C THR A 383 -12.12 1.37 -14.50
N ASP A 384 -11.28 1.27 -13.47
CA ASP A 384 -11.65 1.63 -12.11
C ASP A 384 -11.52 3.14 -11.87
N GLU A 385 -10.50 3.78 -12.45
CA GLU A 385 -10.28 5.23 -12.29
C GLU A 385 -11.17 6.09 -13.20
N GLY A 386 -11.58 5.54 -14.36
CA GLY A 386 -12.36 6.25 -15.38
C GLY A 386 -11.64 7.43 -16.02
N ALA A 387 -10.31 7.52 -15.87
CA ALA A 387 -9.49 8.63 -16.32
C ALA A 387 -8.23 8.15 -17.07
N TYR A 388 -7.96 8.78 -18.22
CA TYR A 388 -6.74 8.52 -18.99
C TYR A 388 -5.51 9.28 -18.48
N TYR A 389 -5.71 10.29 -17.65
CA TYR A 389 -4.65 11.09 -17.07
C TYR A 389 -4.95 11.34 -15.60
N ILE A 390 -4.01 10.95 -14.75
CA ILE A 390 -4.08 11.10 -13.30
C ILE A 390 -2.84 11.86 -12.85
N ASP A 391 -3.03 12.91 -12.06
CA ASP A 391 -1.94 13.68 -11.48
C ASP A 391 -1.84 13.36 -9.98
N ASN A 392 -0.98 12.41 -9.61
CA ASN A 392 -0.74 12.01 -8.22
C ASN A 392 0.26 12.95 -7.51
N THR A 393 0.65 14.07 -8.13
CA THR A 393 1.59 15.05 -7.53
C THR A 393 0.91 16.12 -6.69
N VAL A 394 -0.41 16.20 -6.76
CA VAL A 394 -1.20 17.22 -6.07
C VAL A 394 -1.48 16.75 -4.65
N ALA A 395 -0.93 17.48 -3.67
CA ALA A 395 -1.27 17.26 -2.28
C ALA A 395 -2.77 17.47 -2.06
N ASN A 396 -3.38 16.52 -1.38
CA ASN A 396 -4.72 16.66 -0.84
C ASN A 396 -4.65 16.54 0.69
N CYS A 397 -5.78 16.72 1.37
CA CYS A 397 -5.82 16.64 2.84
C CYS A 397 -6.00 15.20 3.36
N LEU A 398 -6.27 14.24 2.48
CA LEU A 398 -6.66 12.88 2.81
C LEU A 398 -5.48 11.91 2.72
N SER A 399 -4.42 12.25 2.00
CA SER A 399 -3.26 11.38 1.85
C SER A 399 -1.95 12.14 1.65
N THR A 400 -0.87 11.52 2.12
CA THR A 400 0.50 11.96 1.84
C THR A 400 0.77 11.77 0.35
N VAL A 401 1.34 12.79 -0.31
CA VAL A 401 1.88 12.63 -1.67
C VAL A 401 3.02 11.63 -1.63
N GLN A 402 2.78 10.44 -2.18
CA GLN A 402 3.81 9.43 -2.33
C GLN A 402 4.87 9.93 -3.32
N HIS A 403 6.14 9.76 -2.97
CA HIS A 403 7.26 10.24 -3.75
C HIS A 403 8.47 9.33 -3.62
N ALA A 404 9.37 9.39 -4.60
CA ALA A 404 10.66 8.70 -4.52
C ALA A 404 11.75 9.68 -4.08
N ASN A 405 12.61 9.27 -3.15
CA ASN A 405 13.81 10.02 -2.78
C ASN A 405 15.02 9.42 -3.48
N LEU A 406 15.61 10.19 -4.37
CA LEU A 406 16.77 9.80 -5.17
C LEU A 406 18.00 10.63 -4.78
N THR A 407 19.19 10.12 -5.12
CA THR A 407 20.47 10.80 -4.93
C THR A 407 21.18 10.95 -6.27
N THR A 408 21.81 12.09 -6.51
CA THR A 408 22.60 12.31 -7.73
C THR A 408 23.73 11.29 -7.86
N ASN A 409 23.99 10.83 -9.08
CA ASN A 409 25.03 9.86 -9.43
C ASN A 409 24.84 8.45 -8.84
N GLU A 410 23.63 8.12 -8.41
CA GLU A 410 23.25 6.75 -8.02
C GLU A 410 22.36 6.10 -9.09
N VAL A 411 22.41 4.77 -9.15
CA VAL A 411 21.62 3.96 -10.09
C VAL A 411 20.41 3.39 -9.36
N TYR A 412 19.25 3.57 -9.96
CA TYR A 412 17.98 3.10 -9.43
C TYR A 412 17.28 2.17 -10.42
N GLU A 413 16.44 1.28 -9.91
CA GLU A 413 15.53 0.47 -10.71
C GLU A 413 14.09 0.97 -10.50
N ILE A 414 13.41 1.28 -11.60
CA ILE A 414 11.98 1.57 -11.61
C ILE A 414 11.23 0.32 -12.06
N SER A 415 10.11 0.03 -11.42
CA SER A 415 9.21 -1.09 -11.73
C SER A 415 7.79 -0.58 -11.90
N ILE A 416 7.18 -0.88 -13.06
CA ILE A 416 5.82 -0.46 -13.40
C ILE A 416 5.05 -1.68 -13.86
N LYS A 417 3.92 -1.96 -13.21
CA LYS A 417 3.03 -3.04 -13.59
C LYS A 417 1.84 -2.50 -14.37
N THR A 418 1.52 -3.15 -15.48
CA THR A 418 0.39 -2.81 -16.32
C THR A 418 -0.73 -3.85 -16.21
N SER A 419 -1.89 -3.54 -16.79
CA SER A 419 -3.08 -4.37 -16.72
C SER A 419 -2.93 -5.72 -17.45
N TYR A 420 -4.02 -6.46 -17.60
CA TYR A 420 -4.00 -7.78 -18.23
C TYR A 420 -3.53 -7.77 -19.70
N ASN A 421 -3.60 -6.63 -20.40
CA ASN A 421 -3.13 -6.57 -21.79
C ASN A 421 -1.64 -6.29 -21.86
N LYS A 422 -1.05 -6.56 -23.03
CA LYS A 422 0.32 -6.14 -23.31
C LYS A 422 0.34 -4.63 -23.55
N GLU A 423 1.24 -3.93 -22.88
CA GLU A 423 1.32 -2.48 -22.95
C GLU A 423 2.76 -2.00 -23.15
N ASN A 424 2.95 -0.97 -23.98
CA ASN A 424 4.22 -0.26 -24.08
C ASN A 424 4.26 0.81 -22.99
N VAL A 425 5.33 0.85 -22.22
CA VAL A 425 5.51 1.79 -21.10
C VAL A 425 6.69 2.71 -21.33
N ARG A 426 6.49 4.00 -21.09
CA ARG A 426 7.54 5.02 -21.06
C ARG A 426 7.46 5.78 -19.76
N ALA A 427 8.62 6.14 -19.20
CA ALA A 427 8.68 7.00 -18.03
C ALA A 427 9.77 8.06 -18.18
N TRP A 428 9.49 9.25 -17.67
CA TRP A 428 10.37 10.41 -17.70
C TRP A 428 10.43 11.09 -16.34
N ILE A 429 11.57 11.70 -16.01
CA ILE A 429 11.70 12.62 -14.87
C ILE A 429 12.14 13.97 -15.42
N ASP A 430 11.32 15.02 -15.22
CA ASP A 430 11.68 16.41 -15.49
C ASP A 430 12.77 16.84 -14.50
N TYR A 431 14.03 16.57 -14.86
CA TYR A 431 15.16 16.78 -13.98
C TYR A 431 15.49 18.26 -13.85
N ASN A 432 15.34 19.01 -14.93
CA ASN A 432 15.68 20.42 -14.94
C ASN A 432 14.56 21.31 -14.35
N ASN A 433 13.38 20.74 -14.08
CA ASN A 433 12.19 21.37 -13.52
C ASN A 433 11.68 22.53 -14.39
N ASP A 434 11.70 22.37 -15.72
CA ASP A 434 11.22 23.38 -16.68
C ASP A 434 9.81 23.11 -17.23
N GLY A 435 9.21 21.98 -16.81
CA GLY A 435 7.89 21.52 -17.19
C GLY A 435 7.84 20.77 -18.53
N PHE A 436 8.97 20.59 -19.24
CA PHE A 436 9.07 19.76 -20.42
C PHE A 436 9.66 18.39 -20.05
N PHE A 437 9.33 17.38 -20.85
CA PHE A 437 9.94 16.06 -20.77
C PHE A 437 10.81 15.86 -22.00
N ASP A 438 12.08 16.19 -21.87
CA ASP A 438 13.06 16.11 -22.96
C ASP A 438 13.54 14.68 -23.21
N SER A 439 14.17 14.46 -24.37
CA SER A 439 14.67 13.14 -24.76
C SER A 439 15.73 12.55 -23.81
N ASN A 440 16.48 13.40 -23.09
CA ASN A 440 17.47 13.00 -22.09
C ASN A 440 16.87 12.72 -20.70
N GLU A 441 15.57 12.92 -20.54
CA GLU A 441 14.82 12.71 -19.30
C GLU A 441 14.04 11.40 -19.31
N LEU A 442 14.04 10.68 -20.43
CA LEU A 442 13.47 9.35 -20.55
C LEU A 442 14.28 8.34 -19.71
N ILE A 443 13.68 7.83 -18.64
CA ILE A 443 14.28 6.86 -17.72
C ILE A 443 13.85 5.41 -17.99
N MET A 444 12.70 5.20 -18.66
CA MET A 444 12.23 3.86 -19.04
C MET A 444 11.72 3.83 -20.48
N SER A 445 12.12 2.79 -21.23
CA SER A 445 11.51 2.42 -22.50
C SER A 445 11.28 0.92 -22.58
N SER A 446 10.07 0.48 -22.24
CA SER A 446 9.68 -0.93 -22.28
C SER A 446 8.55 -1.17 -23.29
N ASN A 447 8.62 -2.26 -24.06
CA ASN A 447 7.58 -2.64 -25.01
C ASN A 447 6.92 -3.92 -24.54
N GLY A 448 5.59 -3.91 -24.43
CA GLY A 448 4.83 -5.02 -23.85
C GLY A 448 4.93 -6.30 -24.65
N THR A 449 5.22 -7.38 -23.92
CA THR A 449 5.35 -8.74 -24.41
C THR A 449 4.39 -9.71 -23.73
N GLU A 450 3.98 -9.42 -22.49
CA GLU A 450 3.16 -10.30 -21.65
C GLU A 450 1.96 -9.58 -21.04
N SER A 451 1.03 -10.37 -20.49
CA SER A 451 -0.15 -9.90 -19.75
C SER A 451 0.23 -9.66 -18.30
N TYR A 452 -0.27 -8.60 -17.67
CA TYR A 452 0.13 -8.18 -16.32
C TYR A 452 1.66 -8.06 -16.19
N GLU A 453 2.28 -7.45 -17.19
CA GLU A 453 3.73 -7.36 -17.25
C GLU A 453 4.24 -6.33 -16.23
N THR A 454 5.24 -6.75 -15.46
CA THR A 454 6.06 -5.86 -14.65
C THR A 454 7.23 -5.38 -15.49
N HIS A 455 7.14 -4.16 -15.99
CA HIS A 455 8.17 -3.49 -16.77
C HIS A 455 9.23 -2.93 -15.82
N THR A 456 10.50 -3.33 -16.00
CA THR A 456 11.61 -2.79 -15.22
C THR A 456 12.64 -2.07 -16.11
N ALA A 457 13.28 -1.05 -15.54
CA ALA A 457 14.42 -0.37 -16.16
C ALA A 457 15.34 0.19 -15.09
N THR A 458 16.65 0.17 -15.37
CA THR A 458 17.64 0.86 -14.54
C THR A 458 18.06 2.17 -15.19
N PHE A 459 18.22 3.21 -14.38
CA PHE A 459 18.65 4.53 -14.82
C PHE A 459 19.62 5.15 -13.80
N LEU A 460 20.48 6.04 -14.29
CA LEU A 460 21.42 6.82 -13.48
C LEU A 460 20.85 8.22 -13.29
N VAL A 461 20.76 8.69 -12.04
CA VAL A 461 20.37 10.08 -11.76
C VAL A 461 21.53 11.01 -12.17
N PRO A 462 21.31 12.04 -13.00
CA PRO A 462 22.40 12.85 -13.51
C PRO A 462 23.18 13.60 -12.40
N GLU A 463 24.49 13.75 -12.59
CA GLU A 463 25.42 14.28 -11.57
C GLU A 463 25.39 15.81 -11.42
N THR A 464 25.08 16.55 -12.49
CA THR A 464 25.29 18.00 -12.50
C THR A 464 24.06 18.80 -12.08
N ALA A 465 24.22 19.69 -11.09
CA ALA A 465 23.20 20.68 -10.66
C ALA A 465 22.77 21.69 -11.77
N SER A 466 23.38 21.63 -12.96
CA SER A 466 22.96 22.39 -14.15
C SER A 466 21.98 21.64 -15.06
N THR A 467 21.76 20.35 -14.78
CA THR A 467 20.81 19.47 -15.48
C THR A 467 19.77 18.88 -14.53
N VAL A 468 20.02 18.94 -13.21
CA VAL A 468 19.11 18.44 -12.18
C VAL A 468 18.88 19.51 -11.13
N THR A 469 17.62 19.86 -10.91
CA THR A 469 17.18 20.68 -9.80
C THR A 469 17.11 19.79 -8.55
N ILE A 470 17.83 20.17 -7.50
CA ILE A 470 17.93 19.40 -6.24
C ILE A 470 17.04 19.99 -5.15
N ASP A 471 16.71 19.17 -4.15
CA ASP A 471 15.94 19.54 -2.95
C ASP A 471 14.63 20.29 -3.26
N THR A 472 14.04 19.98 -4.41
CA THR A 472 12.78 20.54 -4.91
C THR A 472 11.96 19.39 -5.48
N PRO A 473 10.63 19.40 -5.31
CA PRO A 473 9.75 18.43 -5.96
C PRO A 473 9.89 18.50 -7.48
N LEU A 474 10.20 17.36 -8.11
CA LEU A 474 10.27 17.17 -9.55
C LEU A 474 9.11 16.28 -10.02
N ARG A 475 8.71 16.44 -11.28
CA ARG A 475 7.64 15.64 -11.87
C ARG A 475 8.20 14.44 -12.60
N MET A 476 7.75 13.25 -12.22
CA MET A 476 7.87 12.04 -13.01
C MET A 476 6.57 11.80 -13.76
N ARG A 477 6.65 11.39 -15.03
CA ARG A 477 5.48 10.99 -15.84
C ARG A 477 5.66 9.57 -16.30
N ILE A 478 4.62 8.76 -16.17
CA ILE A 478 4.56 7.40 -16.68
C ILE A 478 3.41 7.31 -17.66
N ALA A 479 3.66 6.82 -18.87
CA ALA A 479 2.63 6.61 -19.88
C ALA A 479 2.63 5.16 -20.37
N SER A 480 1.45 4.56 -20.37
CA SER A 480 1.20 3.20 -20.86
C SER A 480 0.17 3.23 -21.99
N ASP A 481 0.39 2.47 -23.05
CA ASP A 481 -0.62 2.25 -24.11
C ASP A 481 -0.52 0.85 -24.69
N PHE A 482 -1.58 0.39 -25.33
CA PHE A 482 -1.66 -0.96 -25.89
C PHE A 482 -0.47 -1.27 -26.81
N TYR A 483 0.11 -2.48 -26.70
CA TYR A 483 1.40 -2.80 -27.30
C TYR A 483 1.49 -2.57 -28.83
N SER A 484 0.37 -2.68 -29.55
CA SER A 484 0.31 -2.49 -31.00
C SER A 484 -0.06 -1.06 -31.43
N SER A 485 -0.23 -0.16 -30.46
CA SER A 485 -0.49 1.26 -30.68
C SER A 485 0.80 2.03 -30.96
N ASN A 486 0.68 3.34 -31.18
CA ASN A 486 1.84 4.21 -31.20
C ASN A 486 2.57 4.16 -29.84
N ILE A 487 3.90 4.31 -29.88
CA ILE A 487 4.68 4.43 -28.65
C ILE A 487 4.21 5.65 -27.86
N PRO A 488 3.95 5.54 -26.54
CA PRO A 488 3.55 6.68 -25.73
C PRO A 488 4.61 7.79 -25.78
N GLU A 489 4.15 9.03 -25.94
CA GLU A 489 4.96 10.25 -25.86
C GLU A 489 4.45 11.06 -24.66
N PRO A 490 5.26 11.94 -24.04
CA PRO A 490 4.88 12.63 -22.80
C PRO A 490 3.57 13.42 -22.91
N CYS A 491 3.29 13.96 -24.10
CA CYS A 491 2.10 14.76 -24.42
C CYS A 491 1.22 14.10 -25.48
N GLY A 492 1.45 12.83 -25.81
CA GLY A 492 0.84 12.17 -26.96
C GLY A 492 -0.67 11.96 -26.80
N MET A 493 -1.34 11.71 -27.93
CA MET A 493 -2.66 11.06 -27.91
C MET A 493 -2.43 9.56 -27.76
N LEU A 494 -3.01 8.95 -26.72
CA LEU A 494 -2.98 7.50 -26.55
C LEU A 494 -4.10 6.86 -27.36
N THR A 495 -4.02 5.56 -27.58
CA THR A 495 -5.07 4.81 -28.26
C THR A 495 -6.10 4.31 -27.25
N TYR A 496 -5.61 3.66 -26.20
CA TYR A 496 -6.44 3.12 -25.12
C TYR A 496 -5.93 3.52 -23.74
N GLY A 497 -4.62 3.61 -23.54
CA GLY A 497 -4.03 3.55 -22.20
C GLY A 497 -4.15 4.80 -21.32
N GLN A 498 -3.17 4.96 -20.43
CA GLN A 498 -3.23 5.87 -19.30
C GLN A 498 -1.88 6.55 -19.07
N VAL A 499 -1.92 7.76 -18.51
CA VAL A 499 -0.76 8.49 -18.03
C VAL A 499 -0.96 8.84 -16.56
N GLU A 500 0.07 8.62 -15.76
CA GLU A 500 0.10 8.98 -14.35
C GLU A 500 1.34 9.81 -14.04
N ASP A 501 1.18 10.92 -13.31
CA ASP A 501 2.28 11.76 -12.84
C ASP A 501 2.55 11.55 -11.36
N PHE A 502 3.83 11.54 -10.96
CA PHE A 502 4.30 11.31 -9.59
C PHE A 502 5.38 12.31 -9.19
N THR A 503 5.56 12.50 -7.89
CA THR A 503 6.59 13.40 -7.34
C THR A 503 7.88 12.65 -7.08
N VAL A 504 9.02 13.28 -7.39
CA VAL A 504 10.36 12.77 -7.09
C VAL A 504 11.18 13.87 -6.44
N PHE A 505 11.95 13.53 -5.42
CA PHE A 505 12.98 14.40 -4.85
C PHE A 505 14.35 13.89 -5.25
N VAL A 506 15.24 14.79 -5.65
CA VAL A 506 16.64 14.47 -5.88
C VAL A 506 17.49 15.25 -4.90
N THR A 507 18.29 14.55 -4.12
CA THR A 507 19.27 15.13 -3.21
C THR A 507 20.65 15.10 -3.83
N GLY A 508 21.45 16.14 -3.58
CA GLY A 508 22.84 16.18 -4.03
C GLY A 508 23.74 15.30 -3.15
N THR A 509 24.66 14.56 -3.76
CA THR A 509 25.76 13.96 -3.00
C THR A 509 26.64 15.07 -2.43
N LEU A 510 26.75 15.16 -1.10
CA LEU A 510 27.71 16.05 -0.43
C LEU A 510 29.13 15.59 -0.76
N SER A 511 29.67 16.05 -1.88
CA SER A 511 31.07 15.86 -2.21
C SER A 511 31.91 16.72 -1.26
N THR A 512 32.74 16.09 -0.43
CA THR A 512 33.96 16.76 -0.01
C THR A 512 34.81 16.85 -1.27
N GLU A 513 34.98 18.05 -1.84
CA GLU A 513 36.08 18.24 -2.79
C GLU A 513 37.36 17.81 -2.06
N ASP A 514 37.87 16.63 -2.40
CA ASP A 514 39.21 16.19 -1.99
C ASP A 514 40.17 17.13 -2.72
N ILE A 515 40.42 18.29 -2.12
CA ILE A 515 41.47 19.20 -2.56
C ILE A 515 42.75 18.39 -2.41
N GLU A 516 43.33 17.91 -3.51
CA GLU A 516 44.70 17.38 -3.54
C GLU A 516 45.66 18.50 -3.10
N GLN A 517 45.78 18.71 -1.79
CA GLN A 517 46.69 19.67 -1.19
C GLN A 517 48.07 19.05 -1.19
N SER A 518 48.91 19.53 -2.11
CA SER A 518 50.32 19.17 -2.09
C SER A 518 51.01 19.74 -0.85
N THR A 519 51.89 18.97 -0.21
CA THR A 519 52.64 19.44 0.96
C THR A 519 53.87 20.25 0.52
N LEU A 520 53.88 21.55 0.84
CA LEU A 520 55.00 22.45 0.61
C LEU A 520 56.02 22.28 1.73
N LYS A 521 57.20 21.73 1.42
CA LYS A 521 58.28 21.61 2.41
C LYS A 521 59.01 22.95 2.55
N VAL A 522 59.26 23.35 3.78
CA VAL A 522 59.89 24.64 4.12
C VAL A 522 61.08 24.44 5.05
N TYR A 523 62.20 25.13 4.78
CA TYR A 523 63.44 24.94 5.52
C TYR A 523 64.36 26.19 5.55
N PRO A 524 65.14 26.42 6.63
CA PRO A 524 65.13 25.66 7.87
C PRO A 524 63.83 25.89 8.65
N ASN A 525 63.34 24.87 9.35
CA ASN A 525 62.21 25.00 10.26
C ASN A 525 62.64 24.38 11.60
N PRO A 526 62.87 25.18 12.67
CA PRO A 526 62.57 26.62 12.79
C PRO A 526 63.52 27.56 12.02
N THR A 527 63.05 28.76 11.65
CA THR A 527 63.84 29.84 10.99
C THR A 527 63.85 31.15 11.80
N SER A 528 64.87 31.99 11.57
CA SER A 528 64.97 33.35 12.15
C SER A 528 64.71 34.44 11.13
N ASP A 529 65.27 34.35 9.92
CA ASP A 529 65.21 35.45 8.93
C ASP A 529 64.69 34.99 7.58
N ILE A 530 65.23 33.88 7.06
CA ILE A 530 64.98 33.41 5.70
C ILE A 530 64.38 32.00 5.72
N LEU A 531 63.27 31.82 5.02
CA LEU A 531 62.58 30.54 4.81
C LEU A 531 62.70 30.15 3.33
N ASN A 532 63.29 28.99 3.05
CA ASN A 532 63.33 28.41 1.70
C ASN A 532 62.16 27.45 1.49
N LEU A 533 61.65 27.40 0.27
CA LEU A 533 60.58 26.53 -0.16
C LEU A 533 61.16 25.42 -1.04
N SER A 534 60.58 24.22 -1.00
CA SER A 534 61.08 23.07 -1.78
C SER A 534 60.97 23.21 -3.30
N GLU A 535 60.19 24.18 -3.76
CA GLU A 535 60.05 24.55 -5.15
C GLU A 535 59.67 26.03 -5.23
N LYS A 536 59.83 26.63 -6.41
CA LYS A 536 59.29 27.97 -6.66
C LYS A 536 57.77 27.90 -6.74
N VAL A 537 57.08 28.73 -5.96
CA VAL A 537 55.61 28.79 -5.89
C VAL A 537 55.10 30.21 -6.11
N ASN A 538 53.83 30.31 -6.47
CA ASN A 538 53.12 31.56 -6.76
C ASN A 538 52.03 31.83 -5.70
N ASN A 539 51.55 33.06 -5.63
CA ASN A 539 50.46 33.50 -4.75
C ASN A 539 50.62 33.01 -3.29
N ILE A 540 51.76 33.35 -2.69
CA ILE A 540 52.12 32.92 -1.35
C ILE A 540 51.38 33.79 -0.33
N GLU A 541 50.70 33.15 0.61
CA GLU A 541 50.05 33.79 1.75
C GLU A 541 50.49 33.12 3.05
N ILE A 542 50.95 33.92 4.01
CA ILE A 542 51.36 33.45 5.33
C ILE A 542 50.30 33.87 6.35
N TYR A 543 49.88 32.93 7.19
CA TYR A 543 48.86 33.10 8.20
C TYR A 543 49.42 32.77 9.59
N ALA A 544 49.00 33.55 10.60
CA ALA A 544 49.16 33.17 11.98
C ALA A 544 48.20 32.02 12.36
N THR A 545 48.41 31.38 13.51
CA THR A 545 47.56 30.26 13.99
C THR A 545 46.10 30.64 14.25
N ASP A 546 45.81 31.94 14.40
CA ASP A 546 44.45 32.49 14.52
C ASP A 546 43.76 32.71 13.16
N GLY A 547 44.39 32.33 12.04
CA GLY A 547 43.85 32.47 10.69
C GLY A 547 44.02 33.85 10.07
N ARG A 548 44.66 34.81 10.77
CA ARG A 548 44.93 36.13 10.22
C ARG A 548 46.10 36.10 9.24
N LYS A 549 45.90 36.65 8.04
CA LYS A 549 46.98 36.85 7.05
C LYS A 549 47.99 37.87 7.57
N VAL A 550 49.27 37.49 7.62
CA VAL A 550 50.36 38.31 8.14
C VAL A 550 51.34 38.78 7.07
N MET A 551 51.42 38.08 5.93
CA MET A 551 52.33 38.41 4.84
C MET A 551 51.87 37.76 3.52
N SER A 552 52.24 38.34 2.38
CA SER A 552 51.97 37.75 1.06
C SER A 552 53.04 38.10 0.03
N PHE A 553 53.27 37.20 -0.92
CA PHE A 553 54.22 37.37 -2.04
C PHE A 553 53.61 36.85 -3.34
N GLU A 554 53.89 37.51 -4.46
CA GLU A 554 53.37 37.05 -5.76
C GLU A 554 54.05 35.76 -6.24
N SER A 555 55.37 35.64 -6.08
CA SER A 555 56.13 34.44 -6.43
C SER A 555 57.48 34.43 -5.72
N ALA A 556 57.86 33.31 -5.12
CA ALA A 556 59.17 33.15 -4.49
C ALA A 556 59.55 31.68 -4.33
N GLU A 557 60.85 31.43 -4.21
CA GLU A 557 61.44 30.17 -3.73
C GLU A 557 62.12 30.36 -2.36
N GLN A 558 62.30 31.62 -1.96
CA GLN A 558 62.90 32.04 -0.71
C GLN A 558 62.17 33.30 -0.19
N ILE A 559 61.81 33.30 1.09
CA ILE A 559 61.00 34.34 1.73
C ILE A 559 61.75 34.90 2.93
N ASN A 560 61.72 36.23 3.09
CA ASN A 560 62.19 36.89 4.31
C ASN A 560 61.05 37.05 5.31
N VAL A 561 61.18 36.38 6.46
CA VAL A 561 60.20 36.34 7.55
C VAL A 561 60.72 37.03 8.82
N SER A 562 61.82 37.78 8.74
CA SER A 562 62.46 38.43 9.90
C SER A 562 61.54 39.41 10.64
N SER A 563 60.56 40.01 9.95
CA SER A 563 59.58 40.93 10.52
C SER A 563 58.43 40.26 11.28
N LEU A 564 58.30 38.92 11.20
CA LEU A 564 57.27 38.19 11.93
C LEU A 564 57.70 37.96 13.40
N PRO A 565 56.80 38.14 14.38
CA PRO A 565 57.05 37.73 15.76
C PRO A 565 57.34 36.22 15.88
N ALA A 566 58.03 35.81 16.95
CA ALA A 566 58.24 34.39 17.24
C ALA A 566 56.89 33.67 17.39
N GLY A 567 56.74 32.52 16.72
CA GLY A 567 55.46 31.82 16.65
C GLY A 567 55.39 30.76 15.54
N THR A 568 54.27 30.05 15.47
CA THR A 568 53.97 29.09 14.40
C THR A 568 53.14 29.77 13.32
N TYR A 569 53.47 29.51 12.05
CA TYR A 569 52.80 30.10 10.91
C TYR A 569 52.48 29.04 9.86
N MET A 570 51.34 29.20 9.21
CA MET A 570 50.96 28.43 8.03
C MET A 570 51.29 29.22 6.77
N ILE A 571 51.82 28.53 5.77
CA ILE A 571 52.04 29.08 4.43
C ILE A 571 51.12 28.35 3.44
N LYS A 572 50.40 29.12 2.62
CA LYS A 572 49.62 28.65 1.47
C LYS A 572 50.23 29.23 0.21
N ALA A 573 50.31 28.44 -0.86
CA ALA A 573 50.82 28.88 -2.15
C ALA A 573 50.23 28.05 -3.29
N ILE A 574 50.57 28.38 -4.53
CA ILE A 574 50.24 27.63 -5.74
C ILE A 574 51.54 27.10 -6.34
N ASN A 575 51.65 25.80 -6.52
CA ASN A 575 52.86 25.17 -7.06
C ASN A 575 52.98 25.33 -8.60
N SER A 576 54.08 24.83 -9.14
CA SER A 576 54.37 24.85 -10.59
C SER A 576 53.33 24.12 -11.45
N ALA A 577 52.57 23.18 -10.88
CA ALA A 577 51.45 22.47 -11.52
C ALA A 577 50.09 23.17 -11.31
N ASN A 578 50.08 24.42 -10.84
CA ASN A 578 48.89 25.22 -10.56
C ASN A 578 47.96 24.63 -9.47
N LYS A 579 48.48 23.74 -8.61
CA LYS A 579 47.76 23.16 -7.47
C LYS A 579 48.04 23.93 -6.19
N LYS A 580 47.07 23.95 -5.26
CA LYS A 580 47.25 24.52 -3.92
C LYS A 580 48.29 23.69 -3.15
N ALA A 581 49.23 24.37 -2.52
CA ALA A 581 50.29 23.79 -1.70
C ALA A 581 50.30 24.45 -0.32
N GLN A 582 50.55 23.67 0.73
CA GLN A 582 50.61 24.20 2.09
C GLN A 582 51.75 23.63 2.93
N GLY A 583 52.26 24.45 3.85
CA GLY A 583 53.27 24.05 4.81
C GLY A 583 53.12 24.81 6.13
N THR A 584 53.89 24.38 7.14
CA THR A 584 53.93 25.04 8.45
C THR A 584 55.39 25.27 8.84
N PHE A 585 55.70 26.45 9.40
CA PHE A 585 57.02 26.75 9.95
C PHE A 585 56.94 27.47 11.30
N ILE A 586 58.03 27.37 12.05
CA ILE A 586 58.23 28.02 13.35
C ILE A 586 59.24 29.14 13.17
N LYS A 587 58.84 30.37 13.51
CA LYS A 587 59.69 31.55 13.61
C LYS A 587 60.27 31.65 15.02
N LYS A 588 61.59 31.74 15.13
CA LYS A 588 62.30 31.99 16.39
C LYS A 588 62.41 33.47 16.72
#